data_AF-A0A9P0IZ48-F1
#
_entry.id   AF-A0A9P0IZ48-F1
#
_cell.length_a   1.000
_cell.length_b   1.000
_cell.length_c   1.000
_cell.angle_alpha   90.00
_cell.angle_beta   90.00
_cell.angle_gamma   90.00
#
_symmetry.space_group_name_H-M   'P 1'
#
loop_
_entity.id
_entity.type
_entity.pdbx_description
1 polymer ?
#
loop_
_entity_poly.entity_id
_entity_poly.type
_entity_poly.pdbx_seq_one_letter_code
_entity_poly.pdbx_strand_id
1 'polypeptide(L)'
;MAEMSREQLEGFAARMKKELEREREERNFFQLERDKVLTFWEITRHELEENRASLRNKDREIEDIEEKHQDEIKVYKQKLKLLIYEQHVHLSEVQAENMVSLKIANDEHLNEEEELTKENDALKQEIVEINLRHIEEINNIRLEHARVMRELKDRFISDCQVIEGKYQKRMEDLRNRMDLKNKVEVAETEARKNKRIAEIIEDHNNAFNNLKEHYNDITVNNLTLIGSLKEKLLELKEDQQRAEMDLKEVAKENESLKGPLKEAQTTVEELTQKMSNYLKDKQRLMVLTKRLKHSNDKYKDLQVDYDELKMISEKMQADLDNVKDEYSNKLMNLQMEHGKKLLAIERRLKRSGETVEEKEAQIARLTGATSADTSIAMAMNAKTEALLDKKNRLIEQIWNDLVIVTQKYNELCKHFKSTLRHHGIQGYDDGVFELVPADNKHEYFENL
;
A
#
# COMPACT_ATOMS: atom_id res chain seq x y z
N MET A 1 82.01 -147.39 169.24
CA MET A 1 81.07 -148.04 170.18
C MET A 1 81.34 -147.51 171.57
N ALA A 2 80.49 -146.59 172.06
CA ALA A 2 79.80 -146.86 173.31
C ALA A 2 78.58 -147.72 172.92
N GLU A 3 78.25 -148.75 173.68
CA GLU A 3 77.16 -149.68 173.35
C GLU A 3 75.82 -148.94 173.23
N MET A 4 75.23 -148.93 172.03
CA MET A 4 73.84 -148.50 171.80
C MET A 4 72.96 -149.75 171.70
N SER A 5 71.86 -149.77 172.44
CA SER A 5 70.91 -150.89 172.43
C SER A 5 70.14 -150.93 171.11
N ARG A 6 69.72 -152.15 170.74
CA ARG A 6 69.10 -152.50 169.45
C ARG A 6 67.89 -151.63 169.05
N GLU A 7 67.08 -151.20 170.02
CA GLU A 7 65.90 -150.33 169.76
C GLU A 7 66.29 -148.91 169.30
N GLN A 8 67.43 -148.39 169.73
CA GLN A 8 67.89 -147.05 169.33
C GLN A 8 68.47 -147.05 167.91
N LEU A 9 69.02 -148.18 167.45
CA LEU A 9 69.52 -148.35 166.08
C LEU A 9 68.38 -148.45 165.05
N GLU A 10 67.28 -149.13 165.38
CA GLU A 10 66.12 -149.25 164.47
C GLU A 10 65.39 -147.91 164.28
N GLY A 11 65.26 -147.09 165.33
CA GLY A 11 64.68 -145.75 165.23
C GLY A 11 65.54 -144.75 164.43
N PHE A 12 66.88 -144.85 164.54
CA PHE A 12 67.80 -144.03 163.76
C PHE A 12 67.79 -144.43 162.27
N ALA A 13 67.72 -145.74 161.97
CA ALA A 13 67.61 -146.24 160.62
C ALA A 13 66.30 -145.78 159.91
N ALA A 14 65.18 -145.74 160.62
CA ALA A 14 63.90 -145.27 160.06
C ALA A 14 63.90 -143.76 159.74
N ARG A 15 64.51 -142.92 160.60
CA ARG A 15 64.69 -141.49 160.32
C ARG A 15 65.60 -141.26 159.11
N MET A 16 66.74 -141.94 159.07
CA MET A 16 67.66 -141.87 157.93
C MET A 16 67.00 -142.29 156.62
N LYS A 17 66.09 -143.28 156.65
CA LYS A 17 65.35 -143.71 155.46
C LYS A 17 64.34 -142.66 154.98
N LYS A 18 63.63 -142.01 155.92
CA LYS A 18 62.67 -140.93 155.60
C LYS A 18 63.36 -139.67 155.10
N GLU A 19 64.50 -139.31 155.68
CA GLU A 19 65.36 -138.22 155.15
C GLU A 19 65.90 -138.55 153.77
N LEU A 20 66.32 -139.81 153.53
CA LEU A 20 66.75 -140.25 152.20
C LEU A 20 65.62 -140.17 151.16
N GLU A 21 64.39 -140.52 151.52
CA GLU A 21 63.22 -140.40 150.64
C GLU A 21 62.88 -138.94 150.34
N ARG A 22 62.90 -138.06 151.34
CA ARG A 22 62.70 -136.61 151.13
C ARG A 22 63.79 -136.00 150.23
N GLU A 23 65.05 -136.32 150.47
CA GLU A 23 66.18 -135.89 149.63
C GLU A 23 66.06 -136.43 148.20
N ARG A 24 65.49 -137.63 148.01
CA ARG A 24 65.20 -138.17 146.67
C ARG A 24 64.07 -137.41 145.98
N GLU A 25 63.00 -137.08 146.69
CA GLU A 25 61.89 -136.28 146.16
C GLU A 25 62.34 -134.86 145.81
N GLU A 26 63.11 -134.20 146.67
CA GLU A 26 63.70 -132.88 146.41
C GLU A 26 64.64 -132.93 145.20
N ARG A 27 65.53 -133.93 145.12
CA ARG A 27 66.39 -134.12 143.94
C ARG A 27 65.57 -134.30 142.67
N ASN A 28 64.51 -135.11 142.70
CA ASN A 28 63.65 -135.34 141.55
C ASN A 28 62.91 -134.06 141.15
N PHE A 29 62.35 -133.32 142.10
CA PHE A 29 61.73 -132.02 141.86
C PHE A 29 62.71 -131.02 141.22
N PHE A 30 63.91 -130.86 141.78
CA PHE A 30 64.93 -129.98 141.21
C PHE A 30 65.45 -130.44 139.85
N GLN A 31 65.45 -131.75 139.59
CA GLN A 31 65.79 -132.30 138.28
C GLN A 31 64.71 -131.98 137.26
N LEU A 32 63.43 -132.14 137.62
CA LEU A 32 62.29 -131.82 136.75
C LEU A 32 62.19 -130.32 136.46
N GLU A 33 62.41 -129.46 137.46
CA GLU A 33 62.48 -128.00 137.28
C GLU A 33 63.68 -127.60 136.43
N ARG A 34 64.85 -128.23 136.60
CA ARG A 34 66.01 -128.00 135.73
C ARG A 34 65.70 -128.39 134.29
N ASP A 35 65.12 -129.56 134.07
CA ASP A 35 64.77 -130.04 132.72
C ASP A 35 63.72 -129.13 132.09
N LYS A 36 62.73 -128.66 132.86
CA LYS A 36 61.74 -127.67 132.42
C LYS A 36 62.38 -126.34 132.05
N VAL A 37 63.29 -125.82 132.87
CA VAL A 37 64.05 -124.59 132.56
C VAL A 37 64.94 -124.77 131.33
N LEU A 38 65.58 -125.93 131.18
CA LEU A 38 66.38 -126.27 130.00
C LEU A 38 65.51 -126.31 128.74
N THR A 39 64.36 -126.98 128.76
CA THR A 39 63.43 -126.99 127.61
C THR A 39 62.91 -125.60 127.27
N PHE A 40 62.53 -124.77 128.25
CA PHE A 40 62.16 -123.38 127.98
C PHE A 40 63.31 -122.56 127.41
N TRP A 41 64.53 -122.75 127.92
CA TRP A 41 65.71 -122.09 127.38
C TRP A 41 65.99 -122.53 125.94
N GLU A 42 65.89 -123.83 125.62
CA GLU A 42 66.05 -124.35 124.27
C GLU A 42 64.97 -123.81 123.32
N ILE A 43 63.70 -123.80 123.74
CA ILE A 43 62.58 -123.24 122.94
C ILE A 43 62.78 -121.75 122.72
N THR A 44 62.98 -120.96 123.77
CA THR A 44 63.16 -119.50 123.63
C THR A 44 64.41 -119.14 122.86
N ARG A 45 65.48 -119.93 122.96
CA ARG A 45 66.67 -119.79 122.12
C ARG A 45 66.36 -120.09 120.66
N HIS A 46 65.63 -121.17 120.37
CA HIS A 46 65.22 -121.51 119.01
C HIS A 46 64.30 -120.45 118.41
N GLU A 47 63.30 -119.98 119.15
CA GLU A 47 62.41 -118.88 118.75
C GLU A 47 63.19 -117.58 118.52
N LEU A 48 64.20 -117.28 119.34
CA LEU A 48 65.07 -116.13 119.13
C LEU A 48 65.90 -116.28 117.85
N GLU A 49 66.46 -117.47 117.60
CA GLU A 49 67.22 -117.77 116.38
C GLU A 49 66.32 -117.69 115.13
N GLU A 50 65.08 -118.18 115.20
CA GLU A 50 64.07 -118.12 114.14
C GLU A 50 63.61 -116.68 113.88
N ASN A 51 63.28 -115.91 114.92
CA ASN A 51 62.92 -114.49 114.79
C ASN A 51 64.07 -113.66 114.22
N ARG A 52 65.33 -113.95 114.63
CA ARG A 52 66.52 -113.33 114.03
C ARG A 52 66.73 -113.72 112.57
N ALA A 53 66.36 -114.94 112.17
CA ALA A 53 66.40 -115.35 110.78
C ALA A 53 65.29 -114.66 109.97
N SER A 54 64.07 -114.57 110.52
CA SER A 54 62.93 -113.88 109.92
C SER A 54 63.20 -112.38 109.73
N LEU A 55 63.76 -111.70 110.74
CA LEU A 55 64.18 -110.30 110.63
C LEU A 55 65.19 -110.11 109.50
N ARG A 56 66.23 -110.95 109.42
CA ARG A 56 67.21 -110.89 108.33
C ARG A 56 66.60 -111.13 106.96
N ASN A 57 65.60 -112.01 106.86
CA ASN A 57 64.87 -112.22 105.61
C ASN A 57 64.02 -110.99 105.26
N LYS A 58 63.38 -110.35 106.23
CA LYS A 58 62.63 -109.11 106.01
C LYS A 58 63.51 -107.94 105.63
N ASP A 59 64.68 -107.80 106.24
CA ASP A 59 65.68 -106.79 105.86
C ASP A 59 66.12 -107.01 104.40
N ARG A 60 66.38 -108.25 103.99
CA ARG A 60 66.66 -108.59 102.58
C ARG A 60 65.49 -108.31 101.65
N GLU A 61 64.26 -108.63 102.03
CA GLU A 61 63.07 -108.31 101.23
C GLU A 61 62.92 -106.79 101.03
N ILE A 62 63.21 -106.00 102.06
CA ILE A 62 63.20 -104.53 101.97
C ILE A 62 64.30 -104.07 101.01
N GLU A 63 65.53 -104.57 101.14
CA GLU A 63 66.63 -104.27 100.22
C GLU A 63 66.27 -104.61 98.76
N ASP A 64 65.70 -105.80 98.51
CA ASP A 64 65.27 -106.24 97.17
C ASP A 64 64.16 -105.33 96.58
N ILE A 65 63.22 -104.85 97.41
CA ILE A 65 62.15 -103.94 96.98
C ILE A 65 62.72 -102.55 96.68
N GLU A 66 63.63 -102.06 97.53
CA GLU A 66 64.31 -100.78 97.31
C GLU A 66 65.14 -100.80 96.03
N GLU A 67 65.88 -101.88 95.76
CA GLU A 67 66.64 -102.04 94.51
C GLU A 67 65.71 -102.03 93.29
N LYS A 68 64.61 -102.81 93.32
CA LYS A 68 63.60 -102.81 92.26
C LYS A 68 62.99 -101.42 92.05
N HIS A 69 62.65 -100.72 93.12
CA HIS A 69 62.08 -99.38 93.02
C HIS A 69 63.09 -98.37 92.44
N GLN A 70 64.36 -98.47 92.82
CA GLN A 70 65.42 -97.65 92.21
C GLN A 70 65.56 -97.92 90.72
N ASP A 71 65.48 -99.17 90.29
CA ASP A 71 65.53 -99.54 88.88
C ASP A 71 64.30 -99.06 88.10
N GLU A 72 63.10 -99.17 88.67
CA GLU A 72 61.89 -98.57 88.12
C GLU A 72 62.02 -97.05 87.95
N ILE A 73 62.54 -96.34 88.96
CA ILE A 73 62.80 -94.90 88.87
C ILE A 73 63.78 -94.60 87.72
N LYS A 74 64.83 -95.40 87.54
CA LYS A 74 65.77 -95.22 86.42
C LYS A 74 65.06 -95.39 85.07
N VAL A 75 64.23 -96.42 84.92
CA VAL A 75 63.43 -96.67 83.71
C VAL A 75 62.45 -95.51 83.45
N TYR A 76 61.72 -95.04 84.47
CA TYR A 76 60.82 -93.90 84.32
C TYR A 76 61.55 -92.61 83.97
N LYS A 77 62.71 -92.34 84.58
CA LYS A 77 63.57 -91.20 84.21
C LYS A 77 64.03 -91.30 82.76
N GLN A 78 64.41 -92.48 82.28
CA GLN A 78 64.79 -92.69 80.88
C GLN A 78 63.59 -92.49 79.94
N LYS A 79 62.41 -93.03 80.26
CA LYS A 79 61.18 -92.82 79.49
C LYS A 79 60.79 -91.35 79.42
N LEU A 80 60.89 -90.61 80.53
CA LEU A 80 60.61 -89.18 80.55
C LEU A 80 61.61 -88.41 79.67
N LYS A 81 62.91 -88.74 79.73
CA LYS A 81 63.92 -88.14 78.86
C LYS A 81 63.63 -88.40 77.38
N LEU A 82 63.27 -89.63 77.02
CA LEU A 82 62.89 -90.00 75.65
C LEU A 82 61.65 -89.23 75.20
N LEU A 83 60.61 -89.14 76.04
CA LEU A 83 59.38 -88.42 75.72
C LEU A 83 59.64 -86.91 75.50
N ILE A 84 60.45 -86.29 76.35
CA ILE A 84 60.82 -84.87 76.19
C ILE A 84 61.64 -84.68 74.91
N TYR A 85 62.57 -85.59 74.62
CA TYR A 85 63.37 -85.53 73.39
C TYR A 85 62.49 -85.70 72.14
N GLU A 86 61.60 -86.69 72.14
CA GLU A 86 60.64 -86.94 71.05
C GLU A 86 59.71 -85.75 70.85
N GLN A 87 59.15 -85.18 71.91
CA GLN A 87 58.33 -83.97 71.81
C GLN A 87 59.12 -82.78 71.27
N HIS A 88 60.37 -82.61 71.69
CA HIS A 88 61.23 -81.53 71.21
C HIS A 88 61.58 -81.69 69.72
N VAL A 89 61.91 -82.91 69.30
CA VAL A 89 62.16 -83.25 67.89
C VAL A 89 60.90 -83.03 67.06
N HIS A 90 59.75 -83.56 67.47
CA HIS A 90 58.48 -83.36 66.77
C HIS A 90 58.10 -81.88 66.67
N LEU A 91 58.28 -81.10 67.74
CA LEU A 91 58.02 -79.65 67.68
C LEU A 91 58.95 -78.95 66.68
N SER A 92 60.23 -79.33 66.66
CA SER A 92 61.20 -78.80 65.70
C SER A 92 60.87 -79.21 64.26
N GLU A 93 60.40 -80.44 64.03
CA GLU A 93 59.97 -80.94 62.72
C GLU A 93 58.74 -80.16 62.23
N VAL A 94 57.69 -80.04 63.05
CA VAL A 94 56.49 -79.26 62.71
C VAL A 94 56.82 -77.79 62.46
N GLN A 95 57.74 -77.19 63.24
CA GLN A 95 58.21 -75.83 62.99
C GLN A 95 58.93 -75.71 61.64
N ALA A 96 59.79 -76.66 61.30
CA ALA A 96 60.48 -76.70 60.02
C ALA A 96 59.51 -76.90 58.84
N GLU A 97 58.56 -77.83 58.96
CA GLU A 97 57.50 -78.08 57.97
C GLU A 97 56.61 -76.84 57.75
N ASN A 98 56.21 -76.17 58.83
CA ASN A 98 55.43 -74.93 58.75
C ASN A 98 56.25 -73.81 58.09
N MET A 99 57.54 -73.68 58.39
CA MET A 99 58.41 -72.69 57.73
C MET A 99 58.55 -72.97 56.23
N VAL A 100 58.72 -74.24 55.84
CA VAL A 100 58.78 -74.63 54.42
C VAL A 100 57.44 -74.35 53.74
N SER A 101 56.32 -74.70 54.35
CA SER A 101 54.98 -74.47 53.81
C SER A 101 54.69 -72.97 53.64
N LEU A 102 55.04 -72.15 54.65
CA LEU A 102 54.91 -70.69 54.57
C LEU A 102 55.79 -70.11 53.46
N LYS A 103 57.00 -70.64 53.28
CA LYS A 103 57.89 -70.20 52.21
C LYS A 103 57.32 -70.54 50.84
N ILE A 104 56.81 -71.76 50.64
CA ILE A 104 56.16 -72.17 49.38
C ILE A 104 54.97 -71.27 49.07
N ALA A 105 54.07 -71.06 50.04
CA ALA A 105 52.92 -70.17 49.84
C ALA A 105 53.32 -68.73 49.54
N ASN A 106 54.37 -68.21 50.20
CA ASN A 106 54.88 -66.88 49.93
C ASN A 106 55.52 -66.78 48.54
N ASP A 107 56.30 -67.78 48.12
CA ASP A 107 56.91 -67.82 46.80
C ASP A 107 55.84 -67.95 45.69
N GLU A 108 54.76 -68.72 45.92
CA GLU A 108 53.59 -68.80 45.03
C GLU A 108 52.88 -67.45 44.90
N HIS A 109 52.59 -66.77 46.01
CA HIS A 109 51.96 -65.44 45.97
C HIS A 109 52.84 -64.39 45.29
N LEU A 110 54.17 -64.43 45.50
CA LEU A 110 55.09 -63.55 44.79
C LEU A 110 55.08 -63.79 43.27
N ASN A 111 55.00 -65.05 42.84
CA ASN A 111 54.87 -65.38 41.42
C ASN A 111 53.53 -64.90 40.85
N GLU A 112 52.42 -65.10 41.56
CA GLU A 112 51.10 -64.59 41.16
C GLU A 112 51.10 -63.06 41.04
N GLU A 113 51.72 -62.34 41.98
CA GLU A 113 51.85 -60.89 41.91
C GLU A 113 52.70 -60.44 40.71
N GLU A 114 53.79 -61.16 40.41
CA GLU A 114 54.62 -60.89 39.23
C GLU A 114 53.86 -61.15 37.92
N GLU A 115 53.04 -62.20 37.84
CA GLU A 115 52.20 -62.49 36.69
C GLU A 115 51.12 -61.41 36.50
N LEU A 116 50.43 -61.03 37.57
CA LEU A 116 49.40 -59.98 37.53
C LEU A 116 49.99 -58.62 37.14
N THR A 117 51.20 -58.28 37.60
CA THR A 117 51.88 -57.05 37.20
C THR A 117 52.27 -57.07 35.72
N LYS A 118 52.78 -58.20 35.22
CA LYS A 118 53.05 -58.39 33.78
C LYS A 118 51.79 -58.27 32.93
N GLU A 119 50.68 -58.89 33.34
CA GLU A 119 49.40 -58.81 32.63
C GLU A 119 48.86 -57.37 32.64
N ASN A 120 48.94 -56.68 33.78
CA ASN A 120 48.52 -55.28 33.90
C ASN A 120 49.33 -54.37 32.96
N ASP A 121 50.65 -54.55 32.89
CA ASP A 121 51.50 -53.77 32.01
C ASP A 121 51.27 -54.10 30.52
N ALA A 122 50.99 -55.37 30.19
CA ALA A 122 50.58 -55.77 28.85
C ALA A 122 49.24 -55.12 28.44
N LEU A 123 48.23 -55.13 29.32
CA LEU A 123 46.94 -54.48 29.08
C LEU A 123 47.08 -52.97 28.92
N LYS A 124 47.94 -52.31 29.71
CA LYS A 124 48.23 -50.88 29.53
C LYS A 124 48.84 -50.60 28.15
N GLN A 125 49.77 -51.45 27.69
CA GLN A 125 50.36 -51.31 26.35
C GLN A 125 49.30 -51.49 25.27
N GLU A 126 48.44 -52.50 25.38
CA GLU A 126 47.34 -52.73 24.43
C GLU A 126 46.38 -51.53 24.35
N ILE A 127 46.02 -50.94 25.51
CA ILE A 127 45.20 -49.72 25.56
C ILE A 127 45.88 -48.56 24.83
N VAL A 128 47.20 -48.38 25.02
CA VAL A 128 47.96 -47.33 24.32
C VAL A 128 47.97 -47.58 22.82
N GLU A 129 48.19 -48.81 22.37
CA GLU A 129 48.16 -49.17 20.94
C GLU A 129 46.79 -48.96 20.30
N ILE A 130 45.71 -49.33 20.99
CA ILE A 130 44.33 -49.09 20.51
C ILE A 130 44.08 -47.59 20.41
N ASN A 131 44.47 -46.80 21.41
CA ASN A 131 44.32 -45.35 21.37
C ASN A 131 45.11 -44.71 20.23
N LEU A 132 46.34 -45.16 19.97
CA LEU A 132 47.13 -44.69 18.83
C LEU A 132 46.44 -45.01 17.49
N ARG A 133 45.94 -46.24 17.32
CA ARG A 133 45.16 -46.64 16.13
C ARG A 133 43.92 -45.77 15.94
N HIS A 134 43.16 -45.52 16.99
CA HIS A 134 41.99 -44.62 16.92
C HIS A 134 42.39 -43.18 16.56
N ILE A 135 43.51 -42.66 17.09
CA ILE A 135 44.01 -41.33 16.72
C ILE A 135 44.38 -41.29 15.23
N GLU A 136 45.03 -42.32 14.72
CA GLU A 136 45.36 -42.44 13.29
C GLU A 136 44.11 -42.50 12.41
N GLU A 137 43.11 -43.29 12.80
CA GLU A 137 41.81 -43.35 12.10
C GLU A 137 41.11 -41.99 12.08
N ILE A 138 41.04 -41.29 13.21
CA ILE A 138 40.46 -39.94 13.29
C ILE A 138 41.24 -38.97 12.38
N ASN A 139 42.57 -39.04 12.38
CA ASN A 139 43.40 -38.19 11.52
C ASN A 139 43.18 -38.50 10.04
N ASN A 140 43.06 -39.77 9.66
CA ASN A 140 42.75 -40.18 8.29
C ASN A 140 41.37 -39.66 7.84
N ILE A 141 40.35 -39.79 8.70
CA ILE A 141 39.01 -39.25 8.43
C ILE A 141 39.06 -37.73 8.26
N ARG A 142 39.80 -37.02 9.12
CA ARG A 142 39.97 -35.56 9.02
C ARG A 142 40.67 -35.15 7.72
N LEU A 143 41.70 -35.88 7.32
CA LEU A 143 42.45 -35.62 6.10
C LEU A 143 41.58 -35.86 4.85
N GLU A 144 40.81 -36.94 4.84
CA GLU A 144 39.89 -37.27 3.76
C GLU A 144 38.75 -36.24 3.67
N HIS A 145 38.18 -35.84 4.80
CA HIS A 145 37.19 -34.76 4.83
C HIS A 145 37.77 -33.44 4.30
N ALA A 146 38.99 -33.08 4.68
CA ALA A 146 39.67 -31.90 4.16
C ALA A 146 39.91 -31.98 2.63
N ARG A 147 40.23 -33.17 2.11
CA ARG A 147 40.37 -33.42 0.66
C ARG A 147 39.04 -33.20 -0.05
N VAL A 148 37.97 -33.84 0.42
CA VAL A 148 36.62 -33.72 -0.18
C VAL A 148 36.12 -32.27 -0.14
N MET A 149 36.33 -31.56 0.97
CA MET A 149 35.94 -30.15 1.09
C MET A 149 36.69 -29.26 0.11
N ARG A 150 37.99 -29.52 -0.12
CA ARG A 150 38.78 -28.80 -1.13
C ARG A 150 38.25 -29.06 -2.53
N GLU A 151 38.00 -30.32 -2.89
CA GLU A 151 37.47 -30.69 -4.20
C GLU A 151 36.07 -30.13 -4.46
N LEU A 152 35.22 -30.04 -3.44
CA LEU A 152 33.92 -29.40 -3.54
C LEU A 152 34.05 -27.89 -3.76
N LYS A 153 34.95 -27.24 -3.01
CA LYS A 153 35.24 -25.81 -3.17
C LYS A 153 35.78 -25.51 -4.57
N ASP A 154 36.73 -26.30 -5.07
CA ASP A 154 37.35 -26.10 -6.37
C ASP A 154 36.33 -26.31 -7.51
N ARG A 155 35.47 -27.33 -7.40
CA ARG A 155 34.34 -27.51 -8.33
C ARG A 155 33.39 -26.32 -8.30
N PHE A 156 33.01 -25.85 -7.12
CA PHE A 156 32.11 -24.70 -6.98
C PHE A 156 32.71 -23.43 -7.59
N ILE A 157 34.01 -23.18 -7.38
CA ILE A 157 34.71 -22.04 -8.01
C ILE A 157 34.70 -22.19 -9.53
N SER A 158 35.00 -23.38 -10.05
CA SER A 158 34.99 -23.64 -11.49
C SER A 158 33.59 -23.43 -12.10
N ASP A 159 32.54 -23.94 -11.44
CA ASP A 159 31.15 -23.76 -11.88
C ASP A 159 30.74 -22.28 -11.89
N CYS A 160 31.10 -21.52 -10.84
CA CYS A 160 30.89 -20.08 -10.79
C CYS A 160 31.58 -19.36 -11.95
N GLN A 161 32.86 -19.67 -12.22
CA GLN A 161 33.60 -19.07 -13.34
C GLN A 161 32.97 -19.40 -14.70
N VAL A 162 32.49 -20.63 -14.89
CA VAL A 162 31.79 -21.03 -16.12
C VAL A 162 30.48 -20.26 -16.28
N ILE A 163 29.71 -20.10 -15.21
CA ILE A 163 28.45 -19.35 -15.21
C ILE A 163 28.69 -17.87 -15.48
N GLU A 164 29.63 -17.26 -14.76
CA GLU A 164 30.05 -15.86 -14.96
C GLU A 164 30.51 -15.62 -16.40
N GLY A 165 31.38 -16.49 -16.92
CA GLY A 165 31.85 -16.40 -18.31
C GLY A 165 30.70 -16.49 -19.33
N LYS A 166 29.72 -17.39 -19.12
CA LYS A 166 28.53 -17.48 -19.98
C LYS A 166 27.71 -16.18 -19.97
N TYR A 167 27.48 -15.59 -18.80
CA TYR A 167 26.71 -14.35 -18.68
C TYR A 167 27.48 -13.14 -19.21
N GLN A 168 28.79 -13.07 -18.97
CA GLN A 168 29.64 -12.01 -19.51
C GLN A 168 29.64 -12.03 -21.04
N LYS A 169 29.82 -13.21 -21.65
CA LYS A 169 29.69 -13.37 -23.10
C LYS A 169 28.31 -12.96 -23.62
N ARG A 170 27.24 -13.37 -22.93
CA ARG A 170 25.86 -13.00 -23.31
C ARG A 170 25.63 -11.48 -23.25
N MET A 171 26.20 -10.80 -22.26
CA MET A 171 26.14 -9.34 -22.17
C MET A 171 26.92 -8.66 -23.29
N GLU A 172 28.11 -9.17 -23.61
CA GLU A 172 28.93 -8.67 -24.72
C GLU A 172 28.22 -8.85 -26.07
N ASP A 173 27.67 -10.04 -26.33
CA ASP A 173 26.88 -10.32 -27.53
C ASP A 173 25.63 -9.42 -27.64
N LEU A 174 25.01 -9.06 -26.51
CA LEU A 174 23.88 -8.14 -26.50
C LEU A 174 24.34 -6.71 -26.82
N ARG A 175 25.44 -6.24 -26.23
CA ARG A 175 26.03 -4.93 -26.53
C ARG A 175 26.39 -4.83 -28.01
N ASN A 176 27.11 -5.81 -28.54
CA ASN A 176 27.50 -5.85 -29.95
C ASN A 176 26.28 -5.85 -30.89
N ARG A 177 25.21 -6.56 -30.55
CA ARG A 177 23.96 -6.53 -31.33
C ARG A 177 23.27 -5.18 -31.30
N MET A 178 23.21 -4.52 -30.14
CA MET A 178 22.61 -3.19 -30.02
C MET A 178 23.44 -2.13 -30.76
N ASP A 179 24.76 -2.19 -30.66
CA ASP A 179 25.66 -1.29 -31.38
C ASP A 179 25.54 -1.48 -32.89
N LEU A 180 25.45 -2.73 -33.37
CA LEU A 180 25.22 -3.02 -34.78
C LEU A 180 23.86 -2.49 -35.23
N LYS A 181 22.79 -2.73 -34.45
CA LYS A 181 21.46 -2.20 -34.74
C LYS A 181 21.47 -0.67 -34.86
N ASN A 182 22.08 0.01 -33.89
CA ASN A 182 22.21 1.47 -33.92
C ASN A 182 22.99 1.95 -35.15
N LYS A 183 24.11 1.30 -35.50
CA LYS A 183 24.89 1.63 -36.71
C LYS A 183 24.05 1.46 -37.98
N VAL A 184 23.27 0.40 -38.09
CA VAL A 184 22.38 0.16 -39.22
C VAL A 184 21.28 1.22 -39.29
N GLU A 185 20.60 1.52 -38.19
CA GLU A 185 19.54 2.53 -38.16
C GLU A 185 20.05 3.94 -38.51
N VAL A 186 21.26 4.29 -38.06
CA VAL A 186 21.93 5.54 -38.43
C VAL A 186 22.23 5.55 -39.92
N ALA A 187 22.86 4.50 -40.46
CA ALA A 187 23.20 4.41 -41.88
C ALA A 187 21.96 4.45 -42.78
N GLU A 188 20.86 3.77 -42.41
CA GLU A 188 19.59 3.85 -43.14
C GLU A 188 18.98 5.25 -43.11
N THR A 189 19.08 5.94 -41.96
CA THR A 189 18.56 7.30 -41.82
C THR A 189 19.41 8.29 -42.62
N GLU A 190 20.73 8.14 -42.60
CA GLU A 190 21.64 8.92 -43.44
C GLU A 190 21.38 8.68 -44.93
N ALA A 191 21.23 7.42 -45.36
CA ALA A 191 20.93 7.08 -46.74
C ALA A 191 19.60 7.71 -47.21
N ARG A 192 18.54 7.65 -46.37
CA ARG A 192 17.25 8.30 -46.67
C ARG A 192 17.39 9.83 -46.75
N LYS A 193 18.13 10.45 -45.83
CA LYS A 193 18.37 11.91 -45.84
C LYS A 193 19.19 12.32 -47.06
N ASN A 194 20.25 11.59 -47.39
CA ASN A 194 21.09 11.85 -48.56
C ASN A 194 20.30 11.71 -49.86
N LYS A 195 19.43 10.69 -49.96
CA LYS A 195 18.50 10.57 -51.09
C LYS A 195 17.58 11.79 -51.18
N ARG A 196 17.00 12.23 -50.06
CA ARG A 196 16.13 13.43 -50.06
C ARG A 196 16.88 14.71 -50.42
N ILE A 197 18.13 14.86 -49.97
CA ILE A 197 18.99 15.98 -50.36
C ILE A 197 19.24 15.95 -51.87
N ALA A 198 19.54 14.78 -52.45
CA ALA A 198 19.73 14.64 -53.89
C ALA A 198 18.48 15.01 -54.69
N GLU A 199 17.29 14.54 -54.27
CA GLU A 199 16.01 14.91 -54.87
C GLU A 199 15.79 16.43 -54.82
N ILE A 200 16.03 17.07 -53.67
CA ILE A 200 15.88 18.52 -53.51
C ILE A 200 16.85 19.29 -54.41
N ILE A 201 18.10 18.84 -54.54
CA ILE A 201 19.09 19.44 -55.43
C ILE A 201 18.63 19.33 -56.89
N GLU A 202 18.10 18.18 -57.29
CA GLU A 202 17.55 17.96 -58.63
C GLU A 202 16.36 18.87 -58.91
N ASP A 203 15.39 18.92 -57.98
CA ASP A 203 14.22 19.81 -58.07
C ASP A 203 14.64 21.29 -58.18
N HIS A 204 15.62 21.72 -57.38
CA HIS A 204 16.16 23.08 -57.45
C HIS A 204 16.86 23.36 -58.77
N ASN A 205 17.67 22.43 -59.30
CA ASN A 205 18.31 22.57 -60.60
C ASN A 205 17.27 22.66 -61.73
N ASN A 206 16.22 21.84 -61.67
CA ASN A 206 15.12 21.89 -62.63
C ASN A 206 14.38 23.23 -62.57
N ALA A 207 14.03 23.70 -61.36
CA ALA A 207 13.41 25.01 -61.18
C ALA A 207 14.31 26.16 -61.67
N PHE A 208 15.62 26.09 -61.42
CA PHE A 208 16.58 27.06 -61.91
C PHE A 208 16.69 27.06 -63.44
N ASN A 209 16.72 25.88 -64.07
CA ASN A 209 16.73 25.75 -65.52
C ASN A 209 15.44 26.29 -66.14
N ASN A 210 14.28 25.96 -65.58
CA ASN A 210 12.98 26.49 -66.02
C ASN A 210 12.95 28.03 -65.93
N LEU A 211 13.49 28.60 -64.84
CA LEU A 211 13.60 30.05 -64.67
C LEU A 211 14.53 30.66 -65.73
N LYS A 212 15.67 30.02 -65.98
CA LYS A 212 16.64 30.45 -67.00
C LYS A 212 16.02 30.40 -68.39
N GLU A 213 15.29 29.33 -68.74
CA GLU A 213 14.55 29.21 -70.00
C GLU A 213 13.50 30.31 -70.12
N HIS A 214 12.67 30.53 -69.09
CA HIS A 214 11.68 31.60 -69.09
C HIS A 214 12.29 32.99 -69.32
N TYR A 215 13.40 33.33 -68.67
CA TYR A 215 14.10 34.60 -68.92
C TYR A 215 14.78 34.65 -70.28
N ASN A 216 15.29 33.53 -70.78
CA ASN A 216 15.84 33.45 -72.12
C ASN A 216 14.75 33.68 -73.18
N ASP A 217 13.57 33.09 -73.00
CA ASP A 217 12.40 33.30 -73.87
C ASP A 217 11.94 34.76 -73.85
N ILE A 218 11.86 35.39 -72.68
CA ILE A 218 11.59 36.83 -72.57
C ILE A 218 12.66 37.63 -73.32
N THR A 219 13.93 37.25 -73.19
CA THR A 219 15.03 37.96 -73.85
C THR A 219 14.93 37.81 -75.38
N VAL A 220 14.67 36.61 -75.89
CA VAL A 220 14.45 36.36 -77.31
C VAL A 220 13.21 37.12 -77.81
N ASN A 221 12.10 37.10 -77.09
CA ASN A 221 10.89 37.87 -77.43
C ASN A 221 11.17 39.38 -77.44
N ASN A 222 11.91 39.89 -76.46
CA ASN A 222 12.30 41.31 -76.44
C ASN A 222 13.24 41.65 -77.61
N LEU A 223 14.19 40.79 -77.96
CA LEU A 223 15.09 40.99 -79.11
C LEU A 223 14.33 40.96 -80.44
N THR A 224 13.41 40.02 -80.63
CA THR A 224 12.56 39.95 -81.83
C THR A 224 11.65 41.18 -81.94
N LEU A 225 11.05 41.63 -80.84
CA LEU A 225 10.27 42.86 -80.79
C LEU A 225 11.12 44.08 -81.15
N ILE A 226 12.31 44.23 -80.56
CA ILE A 226 13.26 45.29 -80.89
C ILE A 226 13.65 45.25 -82.38
N GLY A 227 13.89 44.05 -82.92
CA GLY A 227 14.16 43.85 -84.35
C GLY A 227 13.03 44.38 -85.23
N SER A 228 11.78 43.97 -84.94
CA SER A 228 10.59 44.40 -85.69
C SER A 228 10.36 45.93 -85.62
N LEU A 229 10.65 46.54 -84.46
CA LEU A 229 10.52 47.99 -84.29
C LEU A 229 11.60 48.75 -85.07
N LYS A 230 12.83 48.22 -85.14
CA LYS A 230 13.91 48.80 -85.96
C LYS A 230 13.62 48.73 -87.45
N GLU A 231 13.03 47.63 -87.92
CA GLU A 231 12.64 47.45 -89.32
C GLU A 231 11.56 48.46 -89.72
N LYS A 232 10.52 48.64 -88.91
CA LYS A 232 9.52 49.71 -89.10
C LYS A 232 10.11 51.12 -89.10
N LEU A 233 11.14 51.36 -88.29
CA LEU A 233 11.82 52.66 -88.22
C LEU A 233 12.63 52.94 -89.50
N LEU A 234 13.18 51.90 -90.13
CA LEU A 234 13.83 51.99 -91.44
C LEU A 234 12.82 52.29 -92.55
N GLU A 235 11.70 51.58 -92.60
CA GLU A 235 10.61 51.84 -93.57
C GLU A 235 10.13 53.30 -93.47
N LEU A 236 9.84 53.78 -92.26
CA LEU A 236 9.40 55.16 -92.04
C LEU A 236 10.45 56.21 -92.49
N LYS A 237 11.73 55.89 -92.36
CA LYS A 237 12.81 56.77 -92.83
C LYS A 237 12.88 56.85 -94.35
N GLU A 238 12.68 55.72 -95.05
CA GLU A 238 12.65 55.70 -96.51
C GLU A 238 11.44 56.46 -97.07
N ASP A 239 10.27 56.31 -96.44
CA ASP A 239 9.07 57.05 -96.81
C ASP A 239 9.23 58.56 -96.58
N GLN A 240 9.90 58.97 -95.50
CA GLN A 240 10.22 60.38 -95.24
C GLN A 240 11.12 60.98 -96.33
N GLN A 241 12.12 60.23 -96.81
CA GLN A 241 13.01 60.71 -97.86
C GLN A 241 12.29 60.90 -99.20
N ARG A 242 11.32 60.04 -99.53
CA ARG A 242 10.47 60.21 -100.73
C ARG A 242 9.60 61.47 -100.62
N ALA A 243 8.96 61.68 -99.48
CA ALA A 243 8.13 62.86 -99.25
C ALA A 243 8.92 64.18 -99.32
N GLU A 244 10.19 64.21 -98.90
CA GLU A 244 11.05 65.39 -99.02
C GLU A 244 11.43 65.73 -100.47
N MET A 245 11.48 64.74 -101.37
CA MET A 245 11.70 64.98 -102.80
C MET A 245 10.47 65.61 -103.45
N ASP A 246 9.28 65.08 -103.18
CA ASP A 246 8.02 65.59 -103.75
C ASP A 246 7.74 67.04 -103.29
N LEU A 247 8.14 67.39 -102.07
CA LEU A 247 7.93 68.73 -101.50
C LEU A 247 8.79 69.82 -102.17
N LYS A 248 9.94 69.47 -102.74
CA LYS A 248 10.82 70.41 -103.47
C LYS A 248 10.29 70.78 -104.86
N GLU A 249 9.51 69.91 -105.48
CA GLU A 249 8.93 70.13 -106.81
C GLU A 249 7.70 71.06 -106.74
N VAL A 250 6.85 70.84 -105.73
CA VAL A 250 5.65 71.65 -105.44
C VAL A 250 6.00 73.09 -105.01
N ALA A 251 7.16 73.30 -104.37
CA ALA A 251 7.61 74.62 -103.93
C ALA A 251 7.93 75.59 -105.09
N LYS A 252 8.28 75.08 -106.28
CA LYS A 252 8.65 75.88 -107.46
C LYS A 252 7.44 76.36 -108.27
N GLU A 253 6.32 75.65 -108.18
CA GLU A 253 5.05 75.98 -108.85
C GLU A 253 4.21 77.00 -108.05
N ASN A 254 4.41 77.07 -106.73
CA ASN A 254 3.64 77.92 -105.82
C ASN A 254 4.08 79.41 -105.79
N GLU A 255 5.16 79.78 -106.49
CA GLU A 255 5.62 81.17 -106.59
C GLU A 255 4.84 82.02 -107.61
N SER A 256 4.18 81.39 -108.60
CA SER A 256 3.46 82.09 -109.70
C SER A 256 1.98 82.38 -109.43
N LEU A 257 1.40 81.79 -108.38
CA LEU A 257 -0.04 81.89 -108.04
C LEU A 257 -0.32 82.77 -106.80
N LYS A 258 0.69 83.53 -106.34
CA LYS A 258 0.69 84.30 -105.08
C LYS A 258 -0.23 85.54 -105.06
N GLY A 259 -0.70 86.00 -106.22
CA GLY A 259 -1.55 87.20 -106.38
C GLY A 259 -3.06 86.94 -106.22
N PRO A 260 -3.65 85.98 -106.97
CA PRO A 260 -5.09 85.66 -106.87
C PRO A 260 -5.49 84.99 -105.54
N LEU A 261 -4.51 84.45 -104.80
CA LEU A 261 -4.74 83.71 -103.55
C LEU A 261 -4.95 84.62 -102.34
N LYS A 262 -4.46 85.88 -102.36
CA LYS A 262 -4.53 86.79 -101.21
C LYS A 262 -5.91 87.42 -100.96
N GLU A 263 -6.77 87.51 -101.98
CA GLU A 263 -8.17 87.97 -101.85
C GLU A 263 -9.14 86.80 -101.58
N ALA A 264 -8.77 85.57 -101.96
CA ALA A 264 -9.51 84.36 -101.58
C ALA A 264 -9.15 83.86 -100.16
N GLN A 265 -7.94 84.15 -99.65
CA GLN A 265 -7.50 83.70 -98.32
C GLN A 265 -8.11 84.50 -97.16
N THR A 266 -8.39 85.80 -97.31
CA THR A 266 -9.10 86.57 -96.27
C THR A 266 -10.57 86.18 -96.13
N THR A 267 -11.21 85.74 -97.22
CA THR A 267 -12.60 85.24 -97.18
C THR A 267 -12.70 83.77 -96.77
N VAL A 268 -11.69 82.95 -97.08
CA VAL A 268 -11.65 81.55 -96.65
C VAL A 268 -11.21 81.43 -95.19
N GLU A 269 -10.17 82.11 -94.68
CA GLU A 269 -9.74 81.97 -93.27
C GLU A 269 -10.83 82.38 -92.27
N GLU A 270 -11.63 83.41 -92.55
CA GLU A 270 -12.78 83.73 -91.70
C GLU A 270 -13.88 82.65 -91.75
N LEU A 271 -14.09 81.98 -92.89
CA LEU A 271 -15.12 80.96 -93.07
C LEU A 271 -14.66 79.55 -92.67
N THR A 272 -13.38 79.17 -92.80
CA THR A 272 -12.84 77.88 -92.31
C THR A 272 -12.52 77.91 -90.82
N GLN A 273 -12.13 79.04 -90.23
CA GLN A 273 -12.07 79.18 -88.77
C GLN A 273 -13.49 79.11 -88.18
N LYS A 274 -14.47 79.77 -88.83
CA LYS A 274 -15.90 79.64 -88.46
C LYS A 274 -16.42 78.22 -88.71
N MET A 275 -16.08 77.52 -89.80
CA MET A 275 -16.60 76.19 -90.11
C MET A 275 -15.93 75.07 -89.31
N SER A 276 -14.64 75.17 -88.99
CA SER A 276 -13.93 74.21 -88.12
C SER A 276 -14.36 74.36 -86.66
N ASN A 277 -14.51 75.61 -86.18
CA ASN A 277 -15.17 75.87 -84.91
C ASN A 277 -16.64 75.43 -84.98
N TYR A 278 -17.39 75.71 -86.05
CA TYR A 278 -18.79 75.27 -86.17
C TYR A 278 -18.95 73.75 -86.33
N LEU A 279 -17.99 72.99 -86.84
CA LEU A 279 -18.06 71.52 -86.91
C LEU A 279 -17.65 70.88 -85.58
N LYS A 280 -16.57 71.37 -84.94
CA LYS A 280 -16.19 70.97 -83.58
C LYS A 280 -17.27 71.37 -82.59
N ASP A 281 -17.83 72.56 -82.73
CA ASP A 281 -18.97 73.05 -81.97
C ASP A 281 -20.23 72.35 -82.40
N LYS A 282 -20.49 71.94 -83.64
CA LYS A 282 -21.70 71.16 -83.99
C LYS A 282 -21.62 69.73 -83.47
N GLN A 283 -20.45 69.09 -83.42
CA GLN A 283 -20.28 67.79 -82.77
C GLN A 283 -20.29 67.92 -81.24
N ARG A 284 -19.58 68.91 -80.68
CA ARG A 284 -19.64 69.21 -79.25
C ARG A 284 -21.03 69.66 -78.84
N LEU A 285 -21.75 70.44 -79.63
CA LEU A 285 -23.14 70.86 -79.46
C LEU A 285 -24.07 69.69 -79.77
N MET A 286 -23.77 68.73 -80.63
CA MET A 286 -24.65 67.55 -80.76
C MET A 286 -24.51 66.63 -79.54
N VAL A 287 -23.29 66.43 -79.03
CA VAL A 287 -23.01 65.68 -77.81
C VAL A 287 -23.47 66.46 -76.58
N LEU A 288 -23.20 67.77 -76.50
CA LEU A 288 -23.64 68.67 -75.44
C LEU A 288 -25.12 68.97 -75.56
N THR A 289 -25.78 68.99 -76.71
CA THR A 289 -27.23 69.13 -76.83
C THR A 289 -27.91 67.80 -76.57
N LYS A 290 -27.30 66.64 -76.87
CA LYS A 290 -27.83 65.36 -76.34
C LYS A 290 -27.61 65.24 -74.83
N ARG A 291 -26.47 65.69 -74.30
CA ARG A 291 -26.15 65.67 -72.87
C ARG A 291 -26.86 66.77 -72.09
N LEU A 292 -27.09 67.94 -72.70
CA LEU A 292 -27.89 69.06 -72.20
C LEU A 292 -29.35 68.73 -72.39
N LYS A 293 -29.82 68.11 -73.47
CA LYS A 293 -31.19 67.58 -73.56
C LYS A 293 -31.40 66.50 -72.52
N HIS A 294 -30.48 65.55 -72.34
CA HIS A 294 -30.53 64.57 -71.25
C HIS A 294 -30.44 65.22 -69.87
N SER A 295 -29.62 66.27 -69.69
CA SER A 295 -29.47 67.01 -68.43
C SER A 295 -30.59 68.02 -68.21
N ASN A 296 -31.30 68.45 -69.25
CA ASN A 296 -32.40 69.41 -69.25
C ASN A 296 -33.74 68.67 -69.19
N ASP A 297 -33.82 67.46 -69.74
CA ASP A 297 -34.87 66.49 -69.48
C ASP A 297 -34.69 65.99 -68.05
N LYS A 298 -33.49 65.60 -67.61
CA LYS A 298 -33.22 65.36 -66.17
C LYS A 298 -33.42 66.59 -65.30
N TYR A 299 -33.09 67.80 -65.75
CA TYR A 299 -33.33 69.01 -64.95
C TYR A 299 -34.79 69.39 -65.00
N LYS A 300 -35.54 69.14 -66.07
CA LYS A 300 -37.00 69.30 -66.10
C LYS A 300 -37.70 68.24 -65.28
N ASP A 301 -37.24 67.00 -65.31
CA ASP A 301 -37.71 65.92 -64.44
C ASP A 301 -37.36 66.26 -63.00
N LEU A 302 -36.13 66.70 -62.72
CA LEU A 302 -35.72 67.13 -61.38
C LEU A 302 -36.33 68.47 -60.98
N GLN A 303 -36.75 69.32 -61.91
CA GLN A 303 -37.45 70.59 -61.68
C GLN A 303 -38.94 70.31 -61.49
N VAL A 304 -39.52 69.32 -62.17
CA VAL A 304 -40.86 68.82 -61.88
C VAL A 304 -40.82 68.10 -60.54
N ASP A 305 -39.84 67.26 -60.25
CA ASP A 305 -39.64 66.64 -58.95
C ASP A 305 -39.32 67.69 -57.89
N TYR A 306 -38.59 68.76 -58.21
CA TYR A 306 -38.29 69.85 -57.28
C TYR A 306 -39.49 70.75 -57.09
N ASP A 307 -40.25 71.09 -58.12
CA ASP A 307 -41.48 71.86 -58.03
C ASP A 307 -42.58 71.01 -57.39
N GLU A 308 -42.59 69.70 -57.58
CA GLU A 308 -43.45 68.74 -56.88
C GLU A 308 -42.99 68.58 -55.44
N LEU A 309 -41.69 68.41 -55.14
CA LEU A 309 -41.17 68.40 -53.77
C LEU A 309 -41.30 69.75 -53.09
N LYS A 310 -41.22 70.85 -53.81
CA LYS A 310 -41.38 72.21 -53.30
C LYS A 310 -42.85 72.51 -53.10
N MET A 311 -43.74 72.09 -54.00
CA MET A 311 -45.18 72.19 -53.79
C MET A 311 -45.63 71.22 -52.69
N ILE A 312 -45.03 70.03 -52.56
CA ILE A 312 -45.21 69.12 -51.43
C ILE A 312 -44.62 69.75 -50.19
N SER A 313 -43.46 70.39 -50.21
CA SER A 313 -42.83 71.00 -49.04
C SER A 313 -43.55 72.26 -48.62
N GLU A 314 -44.06 73.07 -49.54
CA GLU A 314 -44.86 74.26 -49.28
C GLU A 314 -46.25 73.85 -48.82
N LYS A 315 -46.83 72.78 -49.40
CA LYS A 315 -48.06 72.16 -48.90
C LYS A 315 -47.85 71.50 -47.55
N MET A 316 -46.72 70.85 -47.31
CA MET A 316 -46.40 70.18 -46.05
C MET A 316 -46.00 71.20 -44.99
N GLN A 317 -45.41 72.33 -45.38
CA GLN A 317 -45.17 73.49 -44.52
C GLN A 317 -46.48 74.23 -44.24
N ALA A 318 -47.36 74.41 -45.22
CA ALA A 318 -48.70 74.95 -45.04
C ALA A 318 -49.60 73.99 -44.27
N ASP A 319 -49.46 72.68 -44.43
CA ASP A 319 -50.15 71.64 -43.65
C ASP A 319 -49.54 71.58 -42.25
N LEU A 320 -48.24 71.82 -42.07
CA LEU A 320 -47.59 71.89 -40.77
C LEU A 320 -47.92 73.19 -40.04
N ASP A 321 -48.07 74.30 -40.75
CA ASP A 321 -48.50 75.58 -40.21
C ASP A 321 -50.02 75.58 -39.98
N ASN A 322 -50.83 74.98 -40.87
CA ASN A 322 -52.26 74.70 -40.63
C ASN A 322 -52.44 73.69 -39.50
N VAL A 323 -51.59 72.66 -39.38
CA VAL A 323 -51.63 71.73 -38.25
C VAL A 323 -51.15 72.45 -37.01
N LYS A 324 -50.13 73.31 -37.04
CA LYS A 324 -49.74 74.12 -35.86
C LYS A 324 -50.82 75.11 -35.46
N ASP A 325 -51.52 75.71 -36.41
CA ASP A 325 -52.63 76.63 -36.17
C ASP A 325 -53.88 75.87 -35.77
N GLU A 326 -54.19 74.72 -36.35
CA GLU A 326 -55.25 73.82 -35.91
C GLU A 326 -54.92 73.21 -34.56
N TYR A 327 -53.67 72.89 -34.26
CA TYR A 327 -53.24 72.36 -32.98
C TYR A 327 -53.21 73.47 -31.95
N SER A 328 -52.87 74.70 -32.31
CA SER A 328 -53.00 75.87 -31.43
C SER A 328 -54.45 76.23 -31.22
N ASN A 329 -55.31 76.15 -32.24
CA ASN A 329 -56.74 76.39 -32.15
C ASN A 329 -57.45 75.24 -31.44
N LYS A 330 -57.07 73.99 -31.67
CA LYS A 330 -57.56 72.82 -30.94
C LYS A 330 -57.02 72.83 -29.52
N LEU A 331 -55.78 73.21 -29.26
CA LEU A 331 -55.24 73.36 -27.90
C LEU A 331 -55.92 74.52 -27.19
N MET A 332 -56.20 75.64 -27.85
CA MET A 332 -56.93 76.77 -27.30
C MET A 332 -58.41 76.43 -27.11
N ASN A 333 -59.05 75.71 -28.03
CA ASN A 333 -60.40 75.19 -27.89
C ASN A 333 -60.50 74.08 -26.85
N LEU A 334 -59.46 73.25 -26.69
CA LEU A 334 -59.39 72.20 -25.68
C LEU A 334 -59.07 72.82 -24.33
N GLN A 335 -58.27 73.88 -24.25
CA GLN A 335 -58.09 74.71 -23.06
C GLN A 335 -59.34 75.53 -22.74
N MET A 336 -60.13 75.93 -23.75
CA MET A 336 -61.39 76.65 -23.55
C MET A 336 -62.53 75.68 -23.20
N GLU A 337 -62.55 74.46 -23.74
CA GLU A 337 -63.51 73.39 -23.39
C GLU A 337 -63.13 72.72 -22.07
N HIS A 338 -61.85 72.43 -21.83
CA HIS A 338 -61.38 72.10 -20.48
C HIS A 338 -61.62 73.26 -19.55
N GLY A 339 -61.42 74.51 -19.97
CA GLY A 339 -61.71 75.70 -19.18
C GLY A 339 -63.20 75.84 -18.86
N LYS A 340 -64.09 75.57 -19.81
CA LYS A 340 -65.55 75.52 -19.60
C LYS A 340 -65.97 74.34 -18.76
N LYS A 341 -65.37 73.16 -18.92
CA LYS A 341 -65.59 71.97 -18.09
C LYS A 341 -65.04 72.19 -16.68
N LEU A 342 -63.88 72.83 -16.53
CA LEU A 342 -63.31 73.24 -15.25
C LEU A 342 -64.22 74.28 -14.61
N LEU A 343 -64.69 75.29 -15.35
CA LEU A 343 -65.65 76.27 -14.84
C LEU A 343 -67.00 75.63 -14.51
N ALA A 344 -67.46 74.63 -15.27
CA ALA A 344 -68.70 73.92 -15.00
C ALA A 344 -68.55 72.99 -13.80
N ILE A 345 -67.39 72.34 -13.64
CA ILE A 345 -67.03 71.54 -12.46
C ILE A 345 -66.82 72.46 -11.27
N GLU A 346 -66.14 73.59 -11.39
CA GLU A 346 -65.99 74.61 -10.34
C GLU A 346 -67.33 75.22 -9.98
N ARG A 347 -68.22 75.50 -10.94
CA ARG A 347 -69.60 75.95 -10.63
C ARG A 347 -70.44 74.83 -10.04
N ARG A 348 -70.28 73.57 -10.45
CA ARG A 348 -70.95 72.41 -9.83
C ARG A 348 -70.39 72.13 -8.46
N LEU A 349 -69.09 72.27 -8.24
CA LEU A 349 -68.40 72.10 -6.97
C LEU A 349 -68.71 73.27 -6.04
N LYS A 350 -68.83 74.49 -6.57
CA LYS A 350 -69.28 75.66 -5.83
C LYS A 350 -70.76 75.57 -5.51
N ARG A 351 -71.64 75.15 -6.42
CA ARG A 351 -73.06 74.87 -6.11
C ARG A 351 -73.23 73.67 -5.20
N SER A 352 -72.43 72.62 -5.36
CA SER A 352 -72.41 71.46 -4.47
C SER A 352 -71.87 71.85 -3.10
N GLY A 353 -70.90 72.76 -3.05
CA GLY A 353 -70.36 73.36 -1.84
C GLY A 353 -71.39 74.26 -1.17
N GLU A 354 -72.07 75.13 -1.91
CA GLU A 354 -73.17 75.98 -1.44
C GLU A 354 -74.36 75.13 -0.98
N THR A 355 -74.69 74.03 -1.68
CA THR A 355 -75.74 73.09 -1.22
C THR A 355 -75.29 72.24 -0.06
N VAL A 356 -74.00 71.89 0.06
CA VAL A 356 -73.45 71.26 1.27
C VAL A 356 -73.46 72.25 2.42
N GLU A 357 -73.05 73.50 2.26
CA GLU A 357 -73.14 74.56 3.27
C GLU A 357 -74.60 74.86 3.64
N GLU A 358 -75.52 74.85 2.67
CA GLU A 358 -76.96 75.06 2.91
C GLU A 358 -77.60 73.83 3.57
N LYS A 359 -77.14 72.61 3.24
CA LYS A 359 -77.52 71.36 3.91
C LYS A 359 -76.88 71.22 5.27
N GLU A 360 -75.65 71.68 5.49
CA GLU A 360 -74.97 71.78 6.78
C GLU A 360 -75.60 72.88 7.62
N ALA A 361 -76.04 73.99 7.04
CA ALA A 361 -76.81 75.01 7.72
C ALA A 361 -78.25 74.55 8.03
N GLN A 362 -78.89 73.79 7.15
CA GLN A 362 -80.17 73.12 7.43
C GLN A 362 -80.02 72.03 8.47
N ILE A 363 -78.94 71.23 8.43
CA ILE A 363 -78.60 70.25 9.45
C ILE A 363 -78.31 70.99 10.75
N ALA A 364 -77.50 72.04 10.79
CA ALA A 364 -77.23 72.83 12.00
C ALA A 364 -78.50 73.48 12.57
N ARG A 365 -79.41 73.98 11.71
CA ARG A 365 -80.73 74.49 12.14
C ARG A 365 -81.67 73.35 12.59
N LEU A 366 -81.64 72.18 11.95
CA LEU A 366 -82.43 71.01 12.34
C LEU A 366 -81.89 70.43 13.65
N THR A 367 -80.58 70.19 13.81
CA THR A 367 -79.92 69.81 15.05
C THR A 367 -80.13 70.84 16.17
N GLY A 368 -80.32 72.12 15.83
CA GLY A 368 -80.70 73.18 16.78
C GLY A 368 -82.19 73.29 17.09
N ALA A 369 -83.08 72.84 16.18
CA ALA A 369 -84.54 72.90 16.32
C ALA A 369 -85.16 71.57 16.79
N THR A 370 -84.48 70.45 16.57
CA THR A 370 -84.80 69.15 17.16
C THR A 370 -83.91 68.95 18.37
N SER A 371 -84.50 68.86 19.56
CA SER A 371 -83.87 68.30 20.75
C SER A 371 -83.73 66.77 20.63
N ALA A 372 -83.26 66.28 19.48
CA ALA A 372 -82.99 64.87 19.26
C ALA A 372 -81.57 64.58 19.75
N ASP A 373 -81.43 63.57 20.61
CA ASP A 373 -80.14 63.11 21.15
C ASP A 373 -79.16 62.77 20.02
N THR A 374 -78.06 63.52 19.92
CA THR A 374 -77.07 63.47 18.83
C THR A 374 -76.52 62.05 18.55
N SER A 375 -76.59 61.16 19.54
CA SER A 375 -76.10 59.78 19.44
C SER A 375 -76.95 58.86 18.53
N ILE A 376 -78.28 59.04 18.51
CA ILE A 376 -79.17 58.14 17.75
C ILE A 376 -79.13 58.48 16.24
N ALA A 377 -79.02 59.77 15.90
CA ALA A 377 -78.93 60.23 14.52
C ALA A 377 -77.63 59.75 13.83
N MET A 378 -76.50 59.78 14.56
CA MET A 378 -75.22 59.26 14.06
C MET A 378 -75.27 57.75 13.80
N ALA A 379 -75.93 56.97 14.67
CA ALA A 379 -76.08 55.52 14.50
C ALA A 379 -76.97 55.15 13.30
N MET A 380 -78.03 55.93 13.02
CA MET A 380 -78.86 55.74 11.83
C MET A 380 -78.09 56.02 10.54
N ASN A 381 -77.31 57.11 10.49
CA ASN A 381 -76.49 57.45 9.33
C ASN A 381 -75.43 56.39 9.03
N ALA A 382 -74.74 55.88 10.05
CA ALA A 382 -73.77 54.80 9.86
C ALA A 382 -74.42 53.51 9.29
N LYS A 383 -75.67 53.22 9.67
CA LYS A 383 -76.40 52.03 9.20
C LYS A 383 -76.90 52.18 7.77
N THR A 384 -77.33 53.37 7.35
CA THR A 384 -77.75 53.63 5.96
C THR A 384 -76.55 53.62 5.01
N GLU A 385 -75.41 54.15 5.44
CA GLU A 385 -74.16 54.16 4.68
C GLU A 385 -73.62 52.72 4.47
N ALA A 386 -73.63 51.88 5.50
CA ALA A 386 -73.28 50.47 5.39
C ALA A 386 -74.22 49.67 4.45
N LEU A 387 -75.51 50.04 4.38
CA LEU A 387 -76.47 49.41 3.47
C LEU A 387 -76.23 49.80 2.00
N LEU A 388 -75.86 51.05 1.74
CA LEU A 388 -75.50 51.51 0.40
C LEU A 388 -74.23 50.81 -0.10
N ASP A 389 -73.22 50.69 0.76
CA ASP A 389 -71.99 49.95 0.45
C ASP A 389 -72.27 48.48 0.10
N LYS A 390 -73.16 47.82 0.85
CA LYS A 390 -73.55 46.44 0.57
C LYS A 390 -74.25 46.30 -0.79
N LYS A 391 -75.13 47.24 -1.15
CA LYS A 391 -75.81 47.21 -2.46
C LYS A 391 -74.84 47.47 -3.61
N ASN A 392 -73.89 48.38 -3.45
CA ASN A 392 -72.89 48.67 -4.48
C ASN A 392 -72.00 47.44 -4.76
N ARG A 393 -71.58 46.71 -3.72
CA ARG A 393 -70.84 45.45 -3.91
C ARG A 393 -71.67 44.37 -4.63
N LEU A 394 -72.96 44.28 -4.36
CA LEU A 394 -73.85 43.33 -5.04
C LEU A 394 -73.99 43.67 -6.54
N ILE A 395 -74.08 44.95 -6.88
CA ILE A 395 -74.13 45.43 -8.27
C ILE A 395 -72.87 45.03 -9.01
N GLU A 396 -71.68 45.18 -8.39
CA GLU A 396 -70.43 44.74 -9.01
C GLU A 396 -70.37 43.23 -9.25
N GLN A 397 -70.88 42.44 -8.30
CA GLN A 397 -70.86 40.99 -8.40
C GLN A 397 -71.76 40.48 -9.54
N ILE A 398 -72.97 41.02 -9.67
CA ILE A 398 -73.90 40.69 -10.77
C ILE A 398 -73.30 41.09 -12.12
N TRP A 399 -72.58 42.21 -12.18
CA TRP A 399 -71.94 42.66 -13.41
C TRP A 399 -70.85 41.68 -13.88
N ASN A 400 -70.03 41.19 -12.96
CA ASN A 400 -69.00 40.21 -13.29
C ASN A 400 -69.61 38.88 -13.79
N ASP A 401 -70.70 38.43 -13.18
CA ASP A 401 -71.39 37.21 -13.64
C ASP A 401 -71.98 37.39 -15.05
N LEU A 402 -72.56 38.56 -15.34
CA LEU A 402 -73.10 38.88 -16.66
C LEU A 402 -72.01 38.84 -17.74
N VAL A 403 -70.81 39.36 -17.47
CA VAL A 403 -69.66 39.31 -18.38
C VAL A 403 -69.27 37.86 -18.69
N ILE A 404 -69.18 37.01 -17.66
CA ILE A 404 -68.79 35.61 -17.82
C ILE A 404 -69.81 34.83 -18.66
N VAL A 405 -71.11 35.02 -18.42
CA VAL A 405 -72.18 34.36 -19.19
C VAL A 405 -72.17 34.81 -20.65
N THR A 406 -71.96 36.10 -20.89
CA THR A 406 -71.89 36.68 -22.23
C THR A 406 -70.71 36.11 -23.03
N GLN A 407 -69.55 35.92 -22.38
CA GLN A 407 -68.40 35.26 -23.02
C GLN A 407 -68.68 33.79 -23.39
N LYS A 408 -69.27 33.00 -22.48
CA LYS A 408 -69.62 31.59 -22.79
C LYS A 408 -70.65 31.45 -23.90
N TYR A 409 -71.65 32.34 -23.93
CA TYR A 409 -72.63 32.39 -25.00
C TYR A 409 -71.95 32.66 -26.37
N ASN A 410 -71.04 33.63 -26.40
CA ASN A 410 -70.28 33.98 -27.60
C ASN A 410 -69.39 32.83 -28.11
N GLU A 411 -68.77 32.06 -27.21
CA GLU A 411 -68.00 30.86 -27.56
C GLU A 411 -68.86 29.74 -28.14
N LEU A 412 -70.02 29.49 -27.53
CA LEU A 412 -70.96 28.47 -28.00
C LEU A 412 -71.52 28.81 -29.39
N CYS A 413 -71.85 30.08 -29.63
CA CYS A 413 -72.28 30.56 -30.95
C CYS A 413 -71.21 30.35 -32.02
N LYS A 414 -69.94 30.61 -31.70
CA LYS A 414 -68.80 30.33 -32.61
C LYS A 414 -68.66 28.83 -32.90
N HIS A 415 -68.82 27.98 -31.88
CA HIS A 415 -68.71 26.53 -32.04
C HIS A 415 -69.83 25.97 -32.94
N PHE A 416 -71.08 26.40 -32.73
CA PHE A 416 -72.19 25.99 -33.61
C PHE A 416 -72.03 26.47 -35.05
N LYS A 417 -71.59 27.72 -35.28
CA LYS A 417 -71.26 28.20 -36.64
C LYS A 417 -70.19 27.33 -37.31
N SER A 418 -69.20 26.86 -36.56
CA SER A 418 -68.15 25.97 -37.08
C SER A 418 -68.70 24.59 -37.48
N THR A 419 -69.50 23.96 -36.60
CA THR A 419 -70.05 22.62 -36.83
C THR A 419 -71.05 22.58 -38.00
N LEU A 420 -71.87 23.63 -38.16
CA LEU A 420 -72.81 23.74 -39.29
C LEU A 420 -72.08 23.89 -40.63
N ARG A 421 -71.01 24.71 -40.68
CA ARG A 421 -70.14 24.79 -41.87
C ARG A 421 -69.49 23.44 -42.21
N HIS A 422 -69.12 22.65 -41.21
CA HIS A 422 -68.44 21.36 -41.43
C HIS A 422 -69.36 20.30 -42.09
N HIS A 423 -70.66 20.36 -41.84
CA HIS A 423 -71.66 19.45 -42.46
C HIS A 423 -72.18 19.95 -43.82
N GLY A 424 -71.56 20.98 -44.40
CA GLY A 424 -71.89 21.48 -45.74
C GLY A 424 -73.17 22.31 -45.83
N ILE A 425 -73.81 22.62 -44.70
CA ILE A 425 -74.99 23.50 -44.65
C ILE A 425 -74.50 24.95 -44.66
N GLN A 426 -74.50 25.58 -45.83
CA GLN A 426 -74.17 26.99 -46.00
C GLN A 426 -75.42 27.73 -46.50
N GLY A 427 -75.94 28.66 -45.70
CA GLY A 427 -77.20 29.37 -45.95
C GLY A 427 -78.11 29.59 -44.74
N TYR A 428 -77.60 29.46 -43.51
CA TYR A 428 -78.32 29.86 -42.30
C TYR A 428 -78.16 31.36 -42.03
N ASP A 429 -79.20 32.00 -41.52
CA ASP A 429 -79.24 33.44 -41.26
C ASP A 429 -78.24 33.83 -40.16
N ASP A 430 -77.28 34.71 -40.48
CA ASP A 430 -76.11 35.00 -39.64
C ASP A 430 -76.46 35.77 -38.36
N GLY A 431 -77.69 36.32 -38.29
CA GLY A 431 -78.27 37.00 -37.12
C GLY A 431 -78.72 36.08 -35.98
N VAL A 432 -78.84 34.76 -36.20
CA VAL A 432 -79.26 33.82 -35.14
C VAL A 432 -78.13 33.57 -34.11
N PHE A 433 -76.88 33.87 -34.46
CA PHE A 433 -75.69 33.63 -33.64
C PHE A 433 -74.80 34.88 -33.55
N GLU A 434 -75.40 36.03 -33.23
CA GLU A 434 -74.72 37.33 -33.09
C GLU A 434 -73.93 37.43 -31.77
N LEU A 435 -72.72 38.02 -31.82
CA LEU A 435 -71.83 38.12 -30.66
C LEU A 435 -72.08 39.43 -29.89
N VAL A 436 -72.24 39.35 -28.57
CA VAL A 436 -72.53 40.51 -27.71
C VAL A 436 -71.25 41.05 -27.05
N PRO A 437 -70.93 42.37 -27.14
CA PRO A 437 -69.73 42.97 -26.53
C PRO A 437 -69.87 43.15 -25.00
N ALA A 438 -68.79 42.92 -24.25
CA ALA A 438 -68.84 42.75 -22.79
C ALA A 438 -68.29 43.92 -21.93
N ASP A 439 -67.74 44.99 -22.51
CA ASP A 439 -66.79 45.86 -21.77
C ASP A 439 -67.26 47.28 -21.38
N ASN A 440 -68.52 47.70 -21.62
CA ASN A 440 -68.96 49.06 -21.26
C ASN A 440 -69.73 49.12 -19.92
N LYS A 441 -68.99 49.10 -18.79
CA LYS A 441 -69.56 49.23 -17.41
C LYS A 441 -70.18 50.63 -17.14
N HIS A 442 -69.86 51.66 -17.94
CA HIS A 442 -70.27 53.05 -17.66
C HIS A 442 -71.45 53.59 -18.49
N GLU A 443 -71.77 53.03 -19.66
CA GLU A 443 -72.91 53.53 -20.46
C GLU A 443 -74.28 53.11 -19.90
N TYR A 444 -74.35 52.05 -19.10
CA TYR A 444 -75.62 51.54 -18.56
C TYR A 444 -76.16 52.32 -17.35
N PHE A 445 -75.35 53.17 -16.70
CA PHE A 445 -75.77 53.93 -15.51
C PHE A 445 -75.85 55.45 -15.73
N GLU A 446 -75.55 55.97 -16.93
CA GLU A 446 -75.67 57.41 -17.23
C GLU A 446 -76.96 57.81 -17.97
N ASN A 447 -77.89 56.89 -18.20
CA ASN A 447 -79.21 57.18 -18.82
C ASN A 447 -80.42 56.95 -17.89
N LEU A 448 -80.26 57.16 -16.58
CA LEU A 448 -81.37 57.25 -15.63
C LEU A 448 -81.29 58.51 -14.76
#